data_AF-A0A7K2YN53-F1
#
_entry.id   AF-A0A7K2YN53-F1
#
_cell.length_a   1.000
_cell.length_b   1.000
_cell.length_c   1.000
_cell.angle_alpha   90.00
_cell.angle_beta   90.00
_cell.angle_gamma   90.00
#
_symmetry.space_group_name_H-M   'P 1'
#
loop_
_entity.id
_entity.type
_entity.pdbx_description
1 polymer ?
#
loop_
_entity_poly.entity_id
_entity_poly.type
_entity_poly.pdbx_seq_one_letter_code
_entity_poly.pdbx_strand_id
1 'polypeptide(L)'
;TGSALAVRLAQAPEGERVGILADLVRAESGVVLGHADGEAVDVDQAFLEVGLDSLTAVELRNRLAAATGLRLPATVTIAQPTPRALAAHLAA
;
A
#
# COMPACT_ATOMS: atom_id res chain seq x y z
N THR A 1 12.64 -16.83 -8.72
CA THR A 1 12.56 -16.59 -7.26
C THR A 1 11.45 -15.60 -7.03
N GLY A 2 10.36 -16.00 -6.37
CA GLY A 2 9.27 -15.06 -6.04
C GLY A 2 9.76 -14.02 -5.02
N SER A 3 9.22 -12.80 -5.08
CA SER A 3 9.51 -11.78 -4.06
C SER A 3 9.11 -12.30 -2.66
N ALA A 4 9.77 -11.81 -1.60
CA ALA A 4 9.44 -12.20 -0.22
C ALA A 4 7.95 -11.96 0.10
N LEU A 5 7.37 -10.89 -0.46
CA LEU A 5 5.93 -10.60 -0.38
C LEU A 5 5.08 -11.70 -1.06
N ALA A 6 5.44 -12.11 -2.28
CA ALA A 6 4.71 -13.14 -3.01
C ALA A 6 4.72 -14.49 -2.26
N VAL A 7 5.86 -14.85 -1.67
CA VAL A 7 5.95 -16.05 -0.82
C VAL A 7 5.05 -15.91 0.41
N ARG A 8 5.09 -14.76 1.10
CA ARG A 8 4.25 -14.49 2.28
C ARG A 8 2.76 -14.59 1.96
N LEU A 9 2.31 -14.01 0.85
CA LEU A 9 0.91 -14.06 0.41
C LEU A 9 0.47 -15.46 -0.01
N ALA A 10 1.36 -16.25 -0.64
CA ALA A 10 1.07 -17.61 -1.05
C ALA A 10 0.90 -18.57 0.15
N GLN A 11 1.59 -18.31 1.26
CA GLN A 11 1.49 -19.10 2.50
C GLN A 11 0.40 -18.61 3.46
N ALA A 12 -0.09 -17.37 3.29
CA ALA A 12 -1.11 -16.80 4.15
C ALA A 12 -2.53 -17.29 3.77
N PRO A 13 -3.39 -17.56 4.77
CA PRO A 13 -4.83 -17.69 4.56
C PRO A 13 -5.39 -16.47 3.83
N GLU A 14 -6.43 -16.67 3.01
CA GLU A 14 -7.04 -15.59 2.22
C GLU A 14 -7.45 -14.38 3.09
N GLY A 15 -8.02 -14.64 4.28
CA GLY A 15 -8.41 -13.60 5.23
C GLY A 15 -7.26 -12.78 5.82
N GLU A 16 -6.02 -13.27 5.75
CA GLU A 16 -4.84 -12.57 6.28
C GLU A 16 -4.10 -11.75 5.21
N ARG A 17 -4.36 -12.01 3.93
CA ARG A 17 -3.67 -11.34 2.81
C ARG A 17 -3.89 -9.83 2.80
N VAL A 18 -5.12 -9.39 3.13
CA VAL A 18 -5.44 -7.96 3.21
C VAL A 18 -4.63 -7.28 4.31
N GLY A 19 -4.45 -7.91 5.47
CA GLY A 19 -3.61 -7.35 6.54
C GLY A 19 -2.14 -7.22 6.12
N ILE A 20 -1.61 -8.27 5.50
CA ILE A 20 -0.25 -8.31 4.93
C ILE A 20 -0.01 -7.19 3.91
N LEU A 21 -1.01 -6.93 3.05
CA LEU A 21 -0.96 -5.87 2.05
C LEU A 21 -1.19 -4.49 2.66
N ALA A 22 -2.03 -4.38 3.70
CA ALA A 22 -2.24 -3.14 4.42
C ALA A 22 -0.95 -2.66 5.11
N ASP A 23 -0.20 -3.58 5.72
CA ASP A 23 1.11 -3.26 6.30
C ASP A 23 2.10 -2.78 5.24
N LEU A 24 2.11 -3.41 4.06
CA LEU A 24 2.90 -2.95 2.92
C LEU A 24 2.49 -1.53 2.51
N VAL A 25 1.20 -1.28 2.31
CA VAL A 25 0.72 0.04 1.90
C VAL A 25 1.09 1.11 2.92
N ARG A 26 0.91 0.84 4.22
CA ARG A 26 1.29 1.77 5.30
C ARG A 26 2.79 2.05 5.30
N ALA A 27 3.63 1.03 5.12
CA ALA A 27 5.08 1.19 5.07
C ALA A 27 5.49 2.06 3.87
N GLU A 28 4.97 1.77 2.68
CA GLU A 28 5.30 2.57 1.49
C GLU A 28 4.75 4.00 1.59
N SER A 29 3.59 4.21 2.20
CA SER A 29 3.06 5.54 2.48
C SER A 29 3.95 6.32 3.44
N GLY A 30 4.41 5.70 4.54
CA GLY A 30 5.33 6.34 5.48
C GLY A 30 6.64 6.80 4.82
N VAL A 31 7.21 5.97 3.93
CA VAL A 31 8.40 6.34 3.16
C VAL A 31 8.16 7.56 2.29
N VAL A 32 7.05 7.59 1.55
CA VAL A 32 6.72 8.68 0.64
C VAL A 32 6.40 10.00 1.39
N LEU A 33 5.77 9.89 2.57
CA LEU A 33 5.48 11.05 3.41
C LEU A 33 6.69 11.53 4.22
N GLY A 34 7.81 10.81 4.16
CA GLY A 34 9.03 11.15 4.90
C GLY A 34 8.88 10.95 6.42
N HIS A 35 7.94 10.11 6.86
CA HIS A 35 7.79 9.76 8.26
C HIS A 35 9.07 9.04 8.74
N ALA A 36 9.61 9.49 9.88
CA ALA A 36 10.71 8.79 10.53
C ALA A 36 10.24 7.39 10.97
N ASP A 37 11.18 6.45 11.03
CA ASP A 37 10.92 5.08 11.52
C ASP A 37 10.19 5.12 12.86
N GLY A 38 8.86 4.91 12.84
CA GLY A 38 8.00 4.95 14.01
C GLY A 38 6.62 5.59 13.80
N GLU A 39 6.46 6.52 12.85
CA GLU A 39 5.15 7.12 12.55
C GLU A 39 4.34 6.24 11.59
N ALA A 40 3.56 5.34 12.18
CA ALA A 40 2.68 4.45 11.42
C ALA A 40 1.48 5.23 10.87
N VAL A 41 1.37 5.33 9.53
CA VAL A 41 0.16 5.78 8.84
C VAL A 41 -1.02 4.94 9.32
N ASP A 42 -2.11 5.53 9.81
CA ASP A 42 -3.30 4.76 10.21
C ASP A 42 -3.90 4.07 8.98
N VAL A 43 -4.33 2.82 9.15
CA VAL A 43 -4.83 1.99 8.06
C VAL A 43 -6.20 2.46 7.51
N ASP A 44 -6.93 3.24 8.31
CA ASP A 44 -8.25 3.81 7.98
C ASP A 44 -8.24 5.29 7.67
N GLN A 45 -7.14 5.98 7.98
CA GLN A 45 -7.03 7.40 7.68
C GLN A 45 -6.83 7.60 6.18
N ALA A 46 -7.50 8.61 5.63
CA ALA A 46 -7.39 8.88 4.22
C ALA A 46 -6.00 9.42 3.87
N PHE A 47 -5.47 9.01 2.72
CA PHE A 47 -4.18 9.45 2.23
C PHE A 47 -4.05 10.98 2.18
N LEU A 48 -5.12 11.68 1.78
CA LEU A 48 -5.16 13.14 1.75
C LEU A 48 -5.03 13.76 3.15
N GLU A 49 -5.59 13.14 4.18
CA GLU A 49 -5.55 13.63 5.56
C GLU A 49 -4.16 13.45 6.19
N VAL A 50 -3.38 12.47 5.74
CA VAL A 50 -1.97 12.28 6.14
C VAL A 50 -0.98 13.04 5.24
N GLY A 51 -1.47 13.87 4.32
CA GLY A 51 -0.62 14.74 3.49
C GLY A 51 -0.14 14.14 2.17
N LEU A 52 -0.75 13.04 1.70
CA LEU A 52 -0.51 12.56 0.34
C LEU A 52 -1.11 13.56 -0.66
N ASP A 53 -0.26 14.06 -1.55
CA ASP A 53 -0.58 14.94 -2.67
C ASP A 53 -0.48 14.21 -4.01
N SER A 54 -0.59 14.94 -5.12
CA SER A 54 -0.52 14.36 -6.47
C SER A 54 0.82 13.68 -6.80
N LEU A 55 1.94 14.24 -6.32
CA LEU A 55 3.28 13.72 -6.63
C LEU A 55 3.55 12.46 -5.82
N THR A 56 3.31 12.54 -4.52
CA THR A 56 3.43 11.44 -3.57
C THR A 56 2.46 10.31 -3.87
N ALA A 57 1.25 10.60 -4.39
CA ALA A 57 0.34 9.57 -4.87
C ALA A 57 0.92 8.75 -6.04
N VAL A 58 1.57 9.40 -7.00
CA VAL A 58 2.24 8.73 -8.12
C VAL A 58 3.42 7.89 -7.61
N GLU A 59 4.18 8.43 -6.66
CA GLU A 59 5.30 7.71 -6.06
C GLU A 59 4.83 6.46 -5.29
N LEU A 60 3.85 6.59 -4.41
CA LEU A 60 3.25 5.48 -3.67
C LEU A 60 2.77 4.39 -4.63
N ARG A 61 2.05 4.77 -5.69
CA ARG A 61 1.60 3.83 -6.73
C ARG A 61 2.78 3.10 -7.36
N ASN A 62 3.86 3.80 -7.72
CA ASN A 62 5.02 3.19 -8.36
C ASN A 62 5.74 2.21 -7.42
N ARG A 63 5.87 2.57 -6.14
CA ARG A 63 6.48 1.72 -5.11
C ARG A 63 5.66 0.44 -4.88
N LEU A 64 4.34 0.57 -4.78
CA LEU A 64 3.43 -0.58 -4.68
C LEU A 64 3.48 -1.47 -5.92
N ALA A 65 3.51 -0.89 -7.13
CA ALA A 65 3.66 -1.65 -8.36
C ALA A 65 4.98 -2.45 -8.38
N ALA A 66 6.08 -1.85 -7.92
CA ALA A 66 7.38 -2.52 -7.82
C ALA A 66 7.38 -3.65 -6.77
N ALA A 67 6.77 -3.43 -5.61
CA ALA A 67 6.72 -4.41 -4.51
C ALA A 67 5.82 -5.61 -4.83
N THR A 68 4.68 -5.36 -5.50
CA THR A 68 3.66 -6.37 -5.80
C THR A 68 3.84 -7.02 -7.18
N GLY A 69 4.56 -6.37 -8.10
CA GLY A 69 4.63 -6.77 -9.51
C GLY A 69 3.35 -6.46 -10.31
N LEU A 70 2.38 -5.76 -9.72
CA LEU A 70 1.12 -5.42 -10.37
C LEU A 70 1.23 -4.15 -11.22
N ARG A 71 0.40 -4.06 -12.25
CA ARG A 71 0.18 -2.79 -12.97
C ARG A 71 -0.96 -2.03 -12.34
N LEU A 72 -0.63 -0.93 -11.67
CA LEU A 72 -1.61 -0.11 -10.97
C LEU A 72 -2.00 1.12 -11.81
N PRO A 73 -3.31 1.41 -11.97
CA PRO A 73 -3.78 2.66 -12.56
C PRO A 73 -3.27 3.88 -11.78
N ALA A 74 -3.04 5.00 -12.46
CA ALA A 74 -2.63 6.24 -11.80
C ALA A 74 -3.68 6.79 -10.82
N THR A 75 -4.94 6.40 -10.99
CA THR A 75 -6.07 6.84 -10.17
C THR A 75 -6.30 5.96 -8.94
N VAL A 76 -5.50 4.91 -8.72
CA VAL A 76 -5.81 3.88 -7.71
C VAL A 76 -5.85 4.44 -6.28
N THR A 77 -4.99 5.40 -5.94
CA THR A 77 -4.94 6.05 -4.63
C THR A 77 -6.12 7.00 -4.40
N ILE A 78 -6.73 7.49 -5.48
CA ILE A 78 -7.95 8.33 -5.41
C ILE A 78 -9.18 7.42 -5.28
N ALA A 79 -9.22 6.33 -6.03
CA ALA A 79 -10.31 5.35 -5.99
C ALA A 79 -10.34 4.57 -4.67
N GLN A 80 -9.16 4.33 -4.07
CA GLN A 80 -8.96 3.60 -2.84
C GLN A 80 -8.24 4.53 -1.84
N PRO A 81 -8.97 5.42 -1.15
CA PRO A 81 -8.38 6.56 -0.45
C PRO A 81 -7.72 6.22 0.88
N THR A 82 -7.81 4.97 1.35
CA THR A 82 -7.20 4.51 2.61
C THR A 82 -6.27 3.32 2.36
N PRO A 83 -5.27 3.09 3.23
CA PRO A 83 -4.43 1.90 3.14
C PRO A 83 -5.23 0.60 3.12
N ARG A 84 -6.31 0.50 3.92
CA ARG A 84 -7.18 -0.69 3.94
C ARG A 84 -7.87 -0.92 2.60
N ALA A 85 -8.47 0.12 2.03
CA ALA A 85 -9.18 0.02 0.76
C ALA A 85 -8.22 -0.36 -0.38
N LEU A 86 -7.03 0.24 -0.40
CA LEU A 86 -6.02 -0.06 -1.39
C LEU A 86 -5.49 -1.49 -1.22
N ALA A 87 -5.26 -1.96 0.01
CA ALA A 87 -4.86 -3.34 0.27
C ALA A 87 -5.92 -4.36 -0.18
N ALA A 88 -7.20 -4.08 0.07
CA ALA A 88 -8.28 -4.93 -0.42
C ALA A 88 -8.32 -5.00 -1.96
N HIS A 89 -8.07 -3.86 -2.64
CA HIS A 89 -7.96 -3.83 -4.09
C HIS A 89 -6.77 -4.65 -4.62
N LEU A 90 -5.63 -4.66 -3.92
CA LEU A 90 -4.45 -5.44 -4.29
C LEU A 90 -4.60 -6.95 -4.01
N ALA A 91 -5.54 -7.33 -3.15
CA ALA A 91 -5.83 -8.72 -2.79
C ALA A 91 -6.83 -9.41 -3.73
N ALA A 92 -7.54 -8.62 -4.56
CA ALA A 92 -8.55 -9.08 -5.51
C ALA A 92 -7.92 -9.62 -6.81
#